data_AF-A0A7S3KHZ7-F1
#
_entry.id   AF-A0A7S3KHZ7-F1
#
_cell.length_a   1.000
_cell.length_b   1.000
_cell.length_c   1.000
_cell.angle_alpha   90.00
_cell.angle_beta   90.00
_cell.angle_gamma   90.00
#
_symmetry.space_group_name_H-M   'P 1'
#
loop_
_entity.id
_entity.type
_entity.pdbx_description
1 polymer ?
#
loop_
_entity_poly.entity_id
_entity_poly.type
_entity_poly.pdbx_seq_one_letter_code
_entity_poly.pdbx_strand_id
1 'polypeptide(L)'
;SHMGIKTHRAKVMAGSLIDHWLKYALQLHFEINFNDRVGHRVAQHKFQEICQMDTRLLNPEFSLTMSVMEDPIYESFMLISYVNDFYHIHNLEANTWEQIMLHNQQINKYIDLEETIKGREVEYD
;
A
#
# COMPACT_ATOMS: atom_id res chain seq x y z
N SER A 1 -18.56 -23.85 23.15
CA SER A 1 -19.25 -22.79 22.38
C SER A 1 -18.19 -21.98 21.64
N HIS A 2 -17.85 -22.40 20.41
CA HIS A 2 -16.83 -21.74 19.59
C HIS A 2 -17.50 -20.66 18.74
N MET A 3 -17.48 -19.39 19.20
CA MET A 3 -17.66 -18.27 18.29
C MET A 3 -16.29 -17.87 17.77
N GLY A 4 -15.97 -18.32 16.55
CA GLY A 4 -14.85 -17.76 15.80
C GLY A 4 -15.19 -16.30 15.47
N ILE A 5 -14.36 -15.39 15.98
CA ILE A 5 -14.40 -13.98 15.59
C ILE A 5 -14.17 -13.94 14.08
N LYS A 6 -15.20 -13.58 13.30
CA LYS A 6 -15.01 -13.15 11.91
C LYS A 6 -14.28 -11.82 11.99
N THR A 7 -12.95 -11.85 11.99
CA THR A 7 -12.17 -10.70 11.53
C THR A 7 -12.66 -10.43 10.11
N HIS A 8 -13.35 -9.31 9.94
CA HIS A 8 -13.81 -8.83 8.65
C HIS A 8 -12.58 -8.78 7.73
N ARG A 9 -12.43 -9.79 6.86
CA ARG A 9 -11.50 -9.70 5.74
C ARG A 9 -12.05 -8.60 4.86
N ALA A 10 -11.27 -7.51 4.74
CA ALA A 10 -11.58 -6.35 3.91
C ALA A 10 -12.30 -6.82 2.64
N LYS A 11 -13.50 -6.30 2.42
CA LYS A 11 -14.28 -6.60 1.24
C LYS A 11 -13.51 -6.00 0.07
N VAL A 12 -12.76 -6.82 -0.66
CA VAL A 12 -12.08 -6.41 -1.89
C VAL A 12 -13.18 -5.90 -2.82
N MET A 13 -13.32 -4.58 -2.90
CA MET A 13 -14.37 -3.98 -3.72
C MET A 13 -13.94 -4.09 -5.17
N ALA A 14 -14.53 -5.08 -5.83
CA ALA A 14 -14.61 -5.22 -7.27
C ALA A 14 -15.13 -3.91 -7.86
N GLY A 15 -14.27 -3.16 -8.56
CA GLY A 15 -14.65 -1.84 -9.04
C GLY A 15 -13.73 -1.13 -10.01
N SER A 16 -12.58 -1.69 -10.41
CA SER A 16 -11.91 -1.11 -11.57
C SER A 16 -11.03 -2.12 -12.31
N LEU A 17 -11.20 -2.18 -13.64
CA LEU A 17 -10.22 -2.65 -14.62
C LEU A 17 -8.90 -1.85 -14.59
N ILE A 18 -8.75 -0.92 -13.64
CA ILE A 18 -7.60 -0.03 -13.54
C ILE A 18 -6.56 -0.78 -12.72
N ASP A 19 -5.51 -1.25 -13.39
CA ASP A 19 -4.30 -1.79 -12.78
C ASP A 19 -3.56 -0.66 -12.05
N HIS A 20 -4.04 -0.35 -10.85
CA HIS A 20 -3.45 0.63 -9.98
C HIS A 20 -2.53 -0.04 -8.97
N TRP A 21 -1.34 0.54 -8.76
CA TRP A 21 -0.33 -0.04 -7.88
C TRP A 21 -0.77 -0.13 -6.41
N LEU A 22 -1.77 0.66 -5.97
CA LEU A 22 -2.38 0.59 -4.63
C LEU A 22 -3.68 -0.23 -4.55
N LYS A 23 -4.07 -0.98 -5.59
CA LYS A 23 -5.36 -1.72 -5.65
C LYS A 23 -5.65 -2.53 -4.38
N TYR A 24 -4.65 -3.22 -3.84
CA TYR A 24 -4.78 -4.09 -2.68
C TYR A 24 -4.20 -3.54 -1.38
N ALA A 25 -3.76 -2.29 -1.37
CA ALA A 25 -3.24 -1.66 -0.17
C ALA A 25 -4.37 -1.33 0.82
N LEU A 26 -4.16 -1.66 2.10
CA LEU A 26 -4.99 -1.25 3.24
C LEU A 26 -4.36 -0.08 4.00
N GLN A 27 -3.04 -0.03 4.05
CA GLN A 27 -2.33 1.03 4.73
C GLN A 27 -1.09 1.41 3.95
N LEU A 28 -0.84 2.71 3.85
CA LEU A 28 0.42 3.28 3.45
C LEU A 28 0.91 4.23 4.55
N HIS A 29 2.09 3.94 5.08
CA HIS A 29 2.72 4.74 6.12
C HIS A 29 4.07 5.24 5.63
N PHE A 30 4.23 6.56 5.57
CA PHE A 30 5.52 7.20 5.36
C PHE A 30 6.18 7.45 6.71
N GLU A 31 7.37 6.93 6.89
CA GLU A 31 8.16 7.12 8.09
C GLU A 31 9.44 7.88 7.72
N ILE A 32 9.47 9.17 8.04
CA ILE A 32 10.43 10.12 7.46
C ILE A 32 11.47 10.52 8.46
N ASN A 33 12.73 10.34 8.11
CA ASN A 33 13.82 10.95 8.86
C ASN A 33 14.06 12.38 8.37
N PHE A 34 14.04 13.35 9.29
CA PHE A 34 14.33 14.74 8.98
C PHE A 34 15.73 14.97 8.37
N ASN A 35 16.70 14.13 8.72
CA ASN A 35 18.06 14.23 8.18
C ASN A 35 18.17 13.71 6.73
N ASP A 36 17.26 12.85 6.28
CA ASP A 36 17.19 12.34 4.92
C ASP A 36 16.39 13.31 4.02
N ARG A 37 17.14 14.23 3.40
CA ARG A 37 16.58 15.26 2.53
C ARG A 37 15.93 14.72 1.26
N VAL A 38 16.36 13.55 0.77
CA VAL A 38 15.85 12.96 -0.47
C VAL A 38 14.53 12.27 -0.16
N GLY A 39 14.55 11.33 0.78
CA GLY A 39 13.36 10.60 1.21
C GLY A 39 12.28 11.51 1.75
N HIS A 40 12.64 12.58 2.49
CA HIS A 40 11.68 13.58 2.96
C HIS A 40 10.94 14.28 1.82
N ARG A 41 11.65 14.74 0.78
CA ARG A 41 11.01 15.41 -0.37
C ARG A 41 10.14 14.44 -1.16
N VAL A 42 10.64 13.23 -1.40
CA VAL A 42 9.89 12.19 -2.11
C VAL A 42 8.60 11.88 -1.37
N ALA A 43 8.69 11.63 -0.07
CA ALA A 43 7.53 11.33 0.76
C ALA A 43 6.50 12.46 0.79
N GLN A 44 6.93 13.71 1.00
CA GLN A 44 6.00 14.84 1.02
C GLN A 44 5.24 14.98 -0.30
N HIS A 45 5.97 14.91 -1.41
CA HIS A 45 5.39 15.01 -2.74
C HIS A 45 4.40 13.86 -3.01
N LYS A 46 4.80 12.63 -2.71
CA LYS A 46 3.96 11.45 -2.96
C LYS A 46 2.79 11.32 -2.00
N PHE A 47 2.94 11.73 -0.76
CA PHE A 47 1.83 11.85 0.18
C PHE A 47 0.74 12.77 -0.37
N GLN A 48 1.12 13.95 -0.87
CA GLN A 48 0.18 14.90 -1.48
C GLN A 48 -0.48 14.33 -2.74
N GLU A 49 0.29 13.70 -3.63
CA GLU A 49 -0.28 13.02 -4.81
C GLU A 49 -1.32 11.96 -4.41
N ILE A 50 -1.02 11.12 -3.42
CA ILE A 50 -1.94 10.07 -2.95
C ILE A 50 -3.20 10.67 -2.32
N CYS A 51 -3.07 11.74 -1.53
CA CYS A 51 -4.24 12.44 -0.98
C CYS A 51 -5.19 13.00 -2.05
N GLN A 52 -4.68 13.28 -3.25
CA GLN A 52 -5.45 13.83 -4.37
C GLN A 52 -5.95 12.75 -5.33
N MET A 53 -5.58 11.48 -5.12
CA MET A 53 -6.02 10.38 -5.97
C MET A 53 -7.53 10.15 -5.84
N ASP A 54 -8.11 9.66 -6.94
CA ASP A 54 -9.49 9.21 -6.96
C ASP A 54 -9.67 8.02 -6.02
N THR A 55 -10.49 8.18 -4.99
CA THR A 55 -10.74 7.16 -3.97
C THR A 55 -11.35 5.88 -4.54
N ARG A 56 -11.93 5.93 -5.75
CA ARG A 56 -12.42 4.73 -6.46
C ARG A 56 -11.31 3.76 -6.85
N LEU A 57 -10.05 4.22 -6.87
CA LEU A 57 -8.86 3.41 -7.16
C LEU A 57 -8.27 2.73 -5.92
N LEU A 58 -8.80 3.04 -4.73
CA LEU A 58 -8.26 2.62 -3.45
C LEU A 58 -9.26 1.71 -2.74
N ASN A 59 -8.75 0.87 -1.84
CA ASN A 59 -9.62 0.12 -0.94
C ASN A 59 -10.43 1.09 -0.06
N PRO A 60 -11.72 0.84 0.25
CA PRO A 60 -12.48 1.71 1.15
C PRO A 60 -11.90 1.83 2.57
N GLU A 61 -11.16 0.81 3.01
CA GLU A 61 -10.45 0.78 4.29
C GLU A 61 -9.02 1.32 4.18
N PHE A 62 -8.63 1.86 3.01
CA PHE A 62 -7.30 2.41 2.79
C PHE A 62 -7.02 3.58 3.72
N SER A 63 -5.89 3.51 4.42
CA SER A 63 -5.40 4.56 5.29
C SER A 63 -4.03 5.05 4.82
N LEU A 64 -3.87 6.37 4.78
CA LEU A 64 -2.62 7.03 4.46
C LEU A 64 -2.16 7.84 5.67
N THR A 65 -0.93 7.58 6.14
CA THR A 65 -0.37 8.26 7.30
C THR A 65 1.10 8.62 7.06
N MET A 66 1.58 9.63 7.78
CA MET A 66 2.98 10.05 7.74
C MET A 66 3.44 10.38 9.15
N SER A 67 4.60 9.86 9.53
CA SER A 67 5.31 10.20 10.76
C SER A 67 6.67 10.80 10.42
N VAL A 68 7.14 11.70 11.28
CA VAL A 68 8.48 12.30 11.15
C VAL A 68 9.25 11.95 12.40
N MET A 69 10.47 11.44 12.22
CA MET A 69 11.41 11.19 13.28
C MET A 69 12.73 11.94 13.02
N GLU A 70 13.48 12.13 14.08
CA GLU A 70 14.81 12.72 14.03
C GLU A 70 15.80 11.71 14.61
N ASP A 71 16.48 11.00 13.72
CA ASP A 71 17.51 10.03 14.08
C ASP A 71 18.70 10.19 13.11
N PRO A 72 19.94 10.38 13.58
CA PRO A 72 21.09 10.61 12.70
C PRO A 72 21.52 9.41 11.85
N ILE A 73 21.08 8.18 12.16
CA ILE A 73 21.48 6.96 11.44
C ILE A 73 20.33 6.29 10.66
N TYR A 74 19.12 6.84 10.75
CA TYR A 74 17.93 6.27 10.15
C TYR A 74 17.71 6.76 8.70
N GLU A 75 17.03 6.01 7.87
CA GLU A 75 16.67 6.41 6.49
C GLU A 75 15.16 6.60 6.40
N SER A 76 14.63 7.30 5.38
CA SER A 76 13.18 7.43 5.23
C SER A 76 12.59 6.19 4.54
N PHE A 77 11.47 5.71 5.05
CA PHE A 77 10.80 4.51 4.55
C PHE A 77 9.35 4.77 4.17
N MET A 78 8.84 3.91 3.29
CA MET A 78 7.42 3.76 3.00
C MET A 78 7.01 2.32 3.27
N LEU A 79 6.10 2.15 4.24
CA LEU A 79 5.52 0.86 4.59
C LEU A 79 4.15 0.74 3.92
N ILE A 80 3.90 -0.41 3.30
CA ILE A 80 2.61 -0.75 2.69
C ILE A 80 2.12 -2.06 3.29
N SER A 81 0.87 -2.08 3.74
CA SER A 81 0.18 -3.30 4.19
C SER A 81 -0.97 -3.61 3.24
N TYR A 82 -1.18 -4.89 2.93
CA TYR A 82 -2.14 -5.35 1.93
C TYR A 82 -3.28 -6.15 2.55
N VAL A 83 -4.35 -6.38 1.78
CA VAL A 83 -5.55 -7.12 2.19
C VAL A 83 -5.32 -8.57 2.62
N ASN A 84 -4.18 -9.17 2.27
CA ASN A 84 -3.84 -10.57 2.59
C ASN A 84 -2.85 -10.70 3.76
N ASP A 85 -2.76 -9.69 4.63
CA ASP A 85 -1.84 -9.62 5.77
C ASP A 85 -0.35 -9.53 5.39
N PHE A 86 -0.02 -9.45 4.09
CA PHE A 86 1.34 -9.13 3.63
C PHE A 86 1.67 -7.66 3.92
N TYR A 87 2.95 -7.37 4.17
CA TYR A 87 3.46 -6.02 4.23
C TYR A 87 4.84 -5.92 3.59
N HIS A 88 5.17 -4.73 3.11
CA HIS A 88 6.47 -4.45 2.51
C HIS A 88 6.98 -3.07 2.91
N ILE A 89 8.31 -2.92 2.99
CA ILE A 89 8.99 -1.69 3.38
C ILE A 89 9.91 -1.29 2.24
N HIS A 90 9.71 -0.09 1.71
CA HIS A 90 10.55 0.52 0.69
C HIS A 90 11.43 1.59 1.32
N ASN A 91 12.70 1.61 0.94
CA ASN A 91 13.61 2.69 1.27
C ASN A 91 13.48 3.80 0.23
N LEU A 92 13.16 5.02 0.67
CA LEU A 92 12.85 6.13 -0.23
C LEU A 92 14.08 6.81 -0.84
N GLU A 93 15.26 6.62 -0.25
CA GLU A 93 16.52 7.08 -0.84
C GLU A 93 17.06 6.06 -1.86
N ALA A 94 16.94 4.77 -1.54
CA ALA A 94 17.50 3.69 -2.36
C ALA A 94 16.62 3.24 -3.53
N ASN A 95 15.32 3.56 -3.51
CA ASN A 95 14.39 3.13 -4.55
C ASN A 95 13.79 4.32 -5.30
N THR A 96 13.78 4.25 -6.64
CA THR A 96 13.01 5.22 -7.43
C THR A 96 11.52 4.94 -7.29
N TRP A 97 10.70 5.97 -7.53
CA TRP A 97 9.26 5.81 -7.44
C TRP A 97 8.70 4.81 -8.46
N GLU A 98 9.28 4.77 -9.66
CA GLU A 98 8.91 3.80 -10.70
C GLU A 98 9.20 2.36 -10.26
N GLN A 99 10.33 2.13 -9.57
CA GLN A 99 10.67 0.82 -9.02
C GLN A 99 9.68 0.40 -7.94
N ILE A 100 9.33 1.33 -7.04
CA ILE A 100 8.32 1.12 -6.01
C ILE A 100 6.98 0.75 -6.66
N MET A 101 6.51 1.53 -7.62
CA MET A 101 5.23 1.27 -8.31
C MET A 101 5.23 -0.09 -9.01
N LEU A 102 6.29 -0.42 -9.76
CA LEU A 102 6.40 -1.69 -10.47
C LEU A 102 6.41 -2.87 -9.50
N HIS A 103 7.12 -2.77 -8.38
CA HIS A 103 7.14 -3.81 -7.35
C HIS A 103 5.75 -4.02 -6.73
N ASN A 104 5.03 -2.93 -6.43
CA ASN A 104 3.67 -3.00 -5.93
C ASN A 104 2.70 -3.65 -6.93
N GLN A 105 2.83 -3.37 -8.23
CA GLN A 105 2.06 -4.06 -9.26
C GLN A 105 2.36 -5.56 -9.32
N GLN A 106 3.61 -5.98 -9.09
CA GLN A 106 3.95 -7.40 -8.99
C GLN A 106 3.28 -8.05 -7.78
N ILE A 107 3.29 -7.39 -6.61
CA ILE A 107 2.59 -7.84 -5.40
C ILE A 107 1.09 -7.99 -5.69
N ASN A 108 0.47 -7.04 -6.39
CA ASN A 108 -0.94 -7.13 -6.76
C ASN A 108 -1.25 -8.40 -7.57
N LYS A 109 -0.38 -8.78 -8.52
CA LYS A 109 -0.54 -10.03 -9.29
C LYS A 109 -0.47 -11.28 -8.42
N TYR A 110 0.37 -11.28 -7.39
CA TYR A 110 0.42 -12.38 -6.42
C TYR A 110 -0.88 -12.47 -5.60
N ILE A 111 -1.43 -11.33 -5.19
CA ILE A 111 -2.71 -11.29 -4.46
C ILE A 111 -3.86 -11.74 -5.36
N ASP A 112 -3.91 -11.31 -6.62
CA ASP A 112 -4.89 -11.78 -7.61
C ASP A 112 -4.85 -13.32 -7.75
N LEU A 113 -3.65 -13.90 -7.83
CA LEU A 113 -3.46 -15.35 -7.91
C LEU A 113 -3.95 -16.05 -6.63
N GLU A 114 -3.62 -15.52 -5.45
CA GLU A 114 -4.08 -16.08 -4.18
C GLU A 114 -5.61 -16.09 -4.06
N GLU A 115 -6.28 -15.00 -4.44
CA GLU A 115 -7.75 -14.93 -4.37
C GLU A 115 -8.40 -15.88 -5.39
N THR A 116 -7.82 -16.03 -6.58
CA THR A 116 -8.24 -16.99 -7.59
C THR A 116 -8.16 -18.43 -7.05
N ILE A 117 -7.05 -18.82 -6.42
CA ILE A 117 -6.87 -20.14 -5.82
C ILE A 117 -7.89 -20.39 -4.69
N LYS A 118 -8.27 -19.36 -3.94
CA LYS A 118 -9.26 -19.44 -2.87
C LYS A 118 -10.71 -19.57 -3.39
N GLY A 119 -10.91 -19.66 -4.72
CA GLY A 119 -12.24 -19.78 -5.34
C GLY A 119 -13.09 -18.52 -5.18
N ARG A 120 -12.45 -17.38 -4.91
CA ARG A 120 -13.09 -16.08 -4.97
C ARG A 120 -12.87 -15.59 -6.38
N GLU A 121 -13.81 -15.89 -7.26
CA GLU A 121 -13.79 -15.32 -8.60
C GLU A 121 -13.76 -13.80 -8.47
N VAL A 122 -12.64 -13.23 -8.90
CA VAL A 122 -12.53 -11.80 -9.15
C VAL A 122 -13.09 -11.58 -10.57
N GLU A 123 -14.35 -11.95 -10.77
CA GLU A 123 -15.10 -11.61 -11.98
C GLU A 123 -15.79 -10.26 -11.77
N TYR A 124 -15.70 -9.42 -12.81
CA TYR A 124 -16.21 -8.06 -12.83
C TYR A 124 -17.41 -8.01 -13.78
N ASP A 125 -18.53 -7.41 -13.34
CA ASP A 125 -19.63 -7.00 -14.23
C ASP A 125 -19.29 -5.71 -14.99
#